data_AF-J5GRV7-F1
#
_entry.id   AF-J5GRV7-F1
#
_cell.length_a   1.000
_cell.length_b   1.000
_cell.length_c   1.000
_cell.angle_alpha   90.00
_cell.angle_beta   90.00
_cell.angle_gamma   90.00
#
_symmetry.space_group_name_H-M   'P 1'
#
loop_
_entity.id
_entity.type
_entity.pdbx_description
1 polymer ?
#
loop_
_entity_poly.entity_id
_entity_poly.type
_entity_poly.pdbx_seq_one_letter_code
_entity_poly.pdbx_strand_id
1 'polypeptide(L)'
;MIDYKMVNKKISPFKFLVHDEETQSVRGSLIYYPGGEYRQEVFDTREDEGFEGNGYDWASLALIFLEEKMPELSESIDFDPEGSMFCAYSSNIDALATFALGFKEFCDDSESMIDLFSRAELD
;
A
#
# COMPACT_ATOMS: atom_id res chain seq x y z
N MET A 1 10.53 -6.42 18.25
CA MET A 1 9.37 -7.17 17.73
C MET A 1 8.23 -6.19 17.61
N ILE A 2 7.73 -5.96 16.39
CA ILE A 2 6.66 -5.01 16.12
C ILE A 2 5.34 -5.56 16.69
N ASP A 3 4.57 -4.74 17.40
CA ASP A 3 3.21 -5.09 17.81
C ASP A 3 2.25 -4.78 16.66
N TYR A 4 1.92 -5.79 15.85
CA TYR A 4 1.05 -5.66 14.69
C TYR A 4 -0.39 -5.22 15.02
N LYS A 5 -0.82 -5.36 16.29
CA LYS A 5 -2.10 -4.78 16.74
C LYS A 5 -2.02 -3.26 16.86
N MET A 6 -0.86 -2.71 17.21
CA MET A 6 -0.64 -1.27 17.23
C MET A 6 -0.41 -0.69 15.84
N VAL A 7 0.13 -1.48 14.90
CA VAL A 7 0.23 -1.07 13.49
C VAL A 7 -1.15 -0.73 12.93
N ASN A 8 -2.13 -1.64 13.05
CA ASN A 8 -3.51 -1.41 12.57
C ASN A 8 -4.17 -0.12 13.11
N LYS A 9 -3.83 0.32 14.32
CA LYS A 9 -4.37 1.57 14.88
C LYS A 9 -3.82 2.83 14.22
N LYS A 10 -2.62 2.74 13.63
CA LYS A 10 -1.93 3.86 13.00
C LYS A 10 -2.19 3.93 11.49
N ILE A 11 -2.47 2.78 10.88
CA ILE A 11 -2.56 2.66 9.42
C ILE A 11 -3.97 2.75 8.85
N SER A 12 -5.00 3.11 9.61
CA SER A 12 -6.35 3.29 9.06
C SER A 12 -6.32 4.25 7.86
N PRO A 13 -6.93 3.91 6.70
CA PRO A 13 -7.91 2.83 6.50
C PRO A 13 -7.34 1.47 6.08
N PHE A 14 -6.02 1.32 5.96
CA PHE A 14 -5.38 0.05 5.66
C PHE A 14 -5.54 -0.96 6.80
N LYS A 15 -5.48 -2.24 6.46
CA LYS A 15 -5.55 -3.38 7.38
C LYS A 15 -4.30 -4.23 7.24
N PHE A 16 -3.61 -4.46 8.35
CA PHE A 16 -2.46 -5.35 8.42
C PHE A 16 -2.88 -6.70 8.99
N LEU A 17 -2.74 -7.75 8.19
CA LEU A 17 -3.09 -9.13 8.52
C LEU A 17 -1.84 -9.98 8.60
N VAL A 18 -1.78 -10.86 9.60
CA VAL A 18 -0.74 -11.90 9.71
C VAL A 18 -1.45 -13.24 9.64
N HIS A 19 -1.07 -14.03 8.65
CA HIS A 19 -1.60 -15.36 8.40
C HIS A 19 -0.63 -16.39 9.00
N ASP A 20 -1.15 -17.18 9.92
CA ASP A 20 -0.45 -18.34 10.47
C ASP A 20 -1.04 -19.58 9.79
N GLU A 21 -0.43 -19.97 8.66
CA GLU A 21 -0.82 -21.23 8.02
C GLU A 21 -0.10 -22.38 8.72
N GLU A 22 -0.88 -23.37 9.18
CA GLU A 22 -0.42 -24.56 9.93
C GLU A 22 0.75 -25.31 9.26
N THR A 23 1.02 -25.03 7.97
CA THR A 23 2.09 -25.60 7.18
C THR A 23 3.10 -24.54 6.69
N GLN A 24 3.94 -24.08 7.62
CA GLN A 24 5.35 -23.66 7.40
C GLN A 24 5.66 -22.32 6.71
N SER A 25 4.72 -21.39 6.52
CA SER A 25 5.10 -20.02 6.12
C SER A 25 4.14 -18.98 6.67
N VAL A 26 4.60 -18.22 7.67
CA VAL A 26 3.92 -17.00 8.11
C VAL A 26 4.00 -16.00 6.97
N ARG A 27 2.85 -15.43 6.58
CA ARG A 27 2.75 -14.38 5.57
C ARG A 27 1.93 -13.22 6.10
N GLY A 28 2.27 -12.02 5.68
CA GLY A 28 1.55 -10.80 6.02
C GLY A 28 0.88 -10.23 4.78
N SER A 29 -0.25 -9.56 4.98
CA SER A 29 -0.91 -8.77 3.94
C SER A 29 -1.25 -7.38 4.47
N LEU A 30 -1.00 -6.37 3.65
CA LEU A 30 -1.51 -5.01 3.81
C LEU A 30 -2.64 -4.82 2.80
N ILE A 31 -3.86 -4.61 3.29
CA ILE A 31 -5.06 -4.56 2.45
C ILE A 31 -5.77 -3.23 2.62
N TYR A 32 -6.28 -2.67 1.53
CA TYR A 32 -7.26 -1.60 1.53
C TYR A 32 -8.33 -1.88 0.48
N TYR A 33 -9.57 -1.49 0.78
CA TYR A 33 -10.70 -1.64 -0.13
C TYR A 33 -11.14 -0.23 -0.55
N PRO A 34 -10.65 0.28 -1.69
CA PRO A 34 -11.01 1.60 -2.15
C PRO A 34 -12.51 1.70 -2.41
N GLY A 35 -13.13 2.75 -1.88
CA GLY A 35 -14.55 3.05 -2.06
C GLY A 35 -14.81 4.46 -2.59
N GLY A 36 -13.78 5.15 -3.08
CA GLY A 36 -13.89 6.53 -3.55
C GLY A 36 -13.79 7.61 -2.46
N GLU A 37 -13.39 7.26 -1.23
CA GLU A 37 -13.39 8.20 -0.09
C GLU A 37 -11.98 8.63 0.33
N TYR A 38 -11.12 7.69 0.72
CA TYR A 38 -9.79 8.03 1.22
C TYR A 38 -8.85 8.37 0.07
N ARG A 39 -8.31 9.60 0.06
CA ARG A 39 -7.33 10.08 -0.91
C ARG A 39 -7.78 10.04 -2.37
N GLN A 40 -9.10 10.01 -2.60
CA GLN A 40 -9.65 10.05 -3.95
C GLN A 40 -9.20 11.31 -4.69
N GLU A 41 -9.01 12.43 -3.97
CA GLU A 41 -8.54 13.69 -4.53
C GLU A 41 -7.17 13.60 -5.22
N VAL A 42 -6.35 12.58 -4.92
CA VAL A 42 -5.05 12.35 -5.57
C VAL A 42 -5.25 11.68 -6.92
N PHE A 43 -6.09 10.66 -6.99
CA PHE A 43 -6.35 9.90 -8.21
C PHE A 43 -7.15 10.71 -9.23
N ASP A 44 -8.09 11.53 -8.74
CA ASP A 44 -8.87 12.47 -9.57
C ASP A 44 -7.99 13.47 -10.34
N THR A 45 -6.73 13.70 -9.90
CA THR A 45 -5.80 14.58 -10.64
C THR A 45 -5.38 14.03 -11.99
N ARG A 46 -5.57 12.72 -12.22
CA ARG A 46 -5.22 12.00 -13.45
C ARG A 46 -6.38 11.12 -13.95
N GLU A 47 -7.62 11.48 -13.62
CA GLU A 47 -8.83 10.78 -14.09
C GLU A 47 -8.88 10.70 -15.63
N ASP A 48 -8.44 11.76 -16.31
CA ASP A 48 -8.42 11.84 -17.78
C ASP A 48 -7.42 10.87 -18.44
N GLU A 49 -6.46 10.36 -17.67
CA GLU A 49 -5.54 9.30 -18.09
C GLU A 49 -6.10 7.90 -17.85
N GLY A 50 -7.18 7.77 -17.06
CA GLY A 50 -7.86 6.50 -16.77
C GLY A 50 -7.71 6.00 -15.34
N PHE A 51 -7.06 6.76 -14.45
CA PHE A 51 -7.01 6.40 -13.02
C PHE A 51 -8.37 6.61 -12.35
N GLU A 52 -8.78 5.66 -11.52
CA GLU A 52 -10.08 5.65 -10.86
C GLU A 52 -9.96 5.74 -9.32
N GLY A 53 -8.76 5.55 -8.77
CA GLY A 53 -8.52 5.33 -7.35
C GLY A 53 -8.85 3.91 -6.90
N ASN A 54 -8.83 2.96 -7.83
CA ASN A 54 -9.14 1.55 -7.60
C ASN A 54 -7.90 0.78 -7.05
N GLY A 55 -8.04 -0.51 -6.76
CA GLY A 55 -6.97 -1.28 -6.13
C GLY A 55 -5.67 -1.37 -6.96
N TYR A 56 -5.76 -1.32 -8.29
CA TYR A 56 -4.59 -1.26 -9.19
C TYR A 56 -3.88 0.09 -9.09
N ASP A 57 -4.63 1.19 -9.09
CA ASP A 57 -4.07 2.54 -8.99
C ASP A 57 -3.31 2.75 -7.67
N TRP A 58 -3.88 2.21 -6.58
CA TRP A 58 -3.22 2.18 -5.28
C TRP A 58 -1.93 1.34 -5.30
N ALA A 59 -1.90 0.24 -6.05
CA ALA A 59 -0.69 -0.56 -6.21
C ALA A 59 0.38 0.16 -7.03
N SER A 60 0.02 0.85 -8.12
CA SER A 60 0.96 1.68 -8.89
C SER A 60 1.61 2.77 -8.02
N LEU A 61 0.80 3.45 -7.20
CA LEU A 61 1.32 4.45 -6.24
C LEU A 61 2.25 3.80 -5.20
N ALA A 62 1.84 2.66 -4.66
CA ALA A 62 2.60 1.93 -3.64
C ALA A 62 3.93 1.39 -4.16
N LEU A 63 3.98 0.95 -5.42
CA LEU A 63 5.17 0.46 -6.09
C LEU A 63 6.22 1.57 -6.23
N ILE A 64 5.85 2.74 -6.74
CA ILE A 64 6.79 3.86 -6.87
C ILE A 64 7.21 4.38 -5.50
N PHE A 65 6.31 4.39 -4.52
CA PHE A 65 6.69 4.71 -3.15
C PHE A 65 7.75 3.74 -2.61
N LEU A 66 7.56 2.43 -2.83
CA LEU A 66 8.53 1.41 -2.44
C LEU A 66 9.88 1.64 -3.12
N GLU A 67 9.89 1.87 -4.43
CA GLU A 67 11.12 2.06 -5.21
C GLU A 67 11.86 3.36 -4.85
N GLU A 68 11.15 4.48 -4.68
CA GLU A 68 11.77 5.79 -4.43
C GLU A 68 12.08 6.06 -2.96
N LYS A 69 11.23 5.58 -2.03
CA LYS A 69 11.29 5.98 -0.62
C LYS A 69 11.74 4.86 0.31
N MET A 70 11.56 3.61 -0.07
CA MET A 70 11.93 2.44 0.74
C MET A 70 12.60 1.33 -0.09
N PRO A 71 13.60 1.65 -0.94
CA PRO A 71 14.18 0.69 -1.88
C PRO A 71 14.79 -0.54 -1.19
N GLU A 72 15.18 -0.43 0.08
CA GLU A 72 15.68 -1.53 0.89
C GLU A 72 14.64 -2.63 1.16
N LEU A 73 13.35 -2.34 0.96
CA LEU A 73 12.25 -3.29 1.12
C LEU A 73 11.78 -3.90 -0.20
N SER A 74 12.28 -3.43 -1.35
CA SER A 74 11.80 -3.84 -2.69
C SER A 74 11.86 -5.35 -2.94
N GLU A 75 12.89 -6.05 -2.45
CA GLU A 75 13.02 -7.50 -2.59
C GLU A 75 12.13 -8.30 -1.62
N SER A 76 11.47 -7.62 -0.67
CA SER A 76 10.66 -8.24 0.38
C SER A 76 9.17 -8.01 0.20
N ILE A 77 8.74 -7.05 -0.60
CA ILE A 77 7.33 -6.65 -0.73
C ILE A 77 6.88 -6.94 -2.16
N ASP A 78 5.86 -7.77 -2.28
CA ASP A 78 5.17 -8.03 -3.54
C ASP A 78 3.76 -7.42 -3.48
N PHE A 79 3.14 -7.24 -4.64
CA PHE A 79 1.78 -6.72 -4.80
C PHE A 79 0.89 -7.73 -5.56
N ASP A 80 -0.36 -7.85 -5.15
CA ASP A 80 -1.39 -8.69 -5.82
C ASP A 80 -2.76 -8.00 -5.75
N PRO A 81 -2.91 -6.82 -6.38
CA PRO A 81 -4.14 -6.05 -6.32
C PRO A 81 -5.26 -6.66 -7.17
N GLU A 82 -6.48 -6.30 -6.80
CA GLU A 82 -7.68 -6.47 -7.62
C GLU A 82 -8.34 -5.10 -7.77
N GLY A 83 -9.21 -4.90 -8.77
CA GLY A 83 -9.87 -3.60 -8.97
C GLY A 83 -10.60 -3.09 -7.71
N SER A 84 -11.15 -4.00 -6.89
CA SER A 84 -11.82 -3.62 -5.63
C SER A 84 -10.92 -3.62 -4.38
N MET A 85 -9.66 -4.04 -4.50
CA MET A 85 -8.79 -4.31 -3.36
C MET A 85 -7.33 -4.03 -3.69
N PHE A 86 -6.73 -3.08 -2.98
CA PHE A 86 -5.29 -2.97 -2.89
C PHE A 86 -4.74 -4.08 -2.00
N CYS A 87 -3.66 -4.75 -2.43
CA CYS A 87 -2.97 -5.76 -1.64
C CYS A 87 -1.45 -5.70 -1.87
N ALA A 88 -0.71 -5.55 -0.77
CA ALA A 88 0.73 -5.85 -0.70
C ALA A 88 0.95 -7.01 0.28
N TYR A 89 1.91 -7.88 0.01
CA TYR A 89 2.18 -9.04 0.86
C TYR A 89 3.68 -9.32 1.02
N SER A 90 4.01 -10.08 2.06
CA SER A 90 5.39 -10.48 2.34
C SER A 90 5.46 -11.70 3.25
N SER A 91 6.54 -12.49 3.12
CA SER A 91 6.95 -13.46 4.15
C SER A 91 7.78 -12.81 5.27
N ASN A 92 8.33 -11.60 5.04
CA ASN A 92 9.01 -10.80 6.04
C ASN A 92 8.02 -9.80 6.66
N ILE A 93 7.37 -10.23 7.74
CA ILE A 93 6.30 -9.46 8.41
C ILE A 93 6.80 -8.11 8.95
N ASP A 94 8.05 -8.06 9.41
CA ASP A 94 8.64 -6.81 9.89
C ASP A 94 8.91 -5.82 8.74
N ALA A 95 9.34 -6.30 7.57
CA ALA A 95 9.44 -5.47 6.37
C ALA A 95 8.08 -4.93 5.95
N LEU A 96 7.05 -5.78 5.88
CA LEU A 96 5.69 -5.34 5.53
C LEU A 96 5.13 -4.34 6.53
N ALA A 97 5.38 -4.52 7.82
CA ALA A 97 4.93 -3.59 8.85
C ALA A 97 5.65 -2.24 8.76
N THR A 98 6.95 -2.25 8.45
CA THR A 98 7.73 -1.04 8.20
C THR A 98 7.20 -0.31 6.97
N PHE A 99 6.95 -1.03 5.87
CA PHE A 99 6.32 -0.50 4.67
C PHE A 99 4.94 0.10 4.98
N ALA A 100 4.06 -0.61 5.68
CA ALA A 100 2.71 -0.14 6.00
C ALA A 100 2.70 1.17 6.80
N LEU A 101 3.63 1.33 7.75
CA LEU A 101 3.77 2.56 8.54
C LEU A 101 4.29 3.71 7.67
N GLY A 102 5.35 3.48 6.88
CA GLY A 102 5.92 4.49 6.00
C GLY A 102 4.95 4.92 4.90
N PHE A 103 4.29 3.96 4.25
CA PHE A 103 3.29 4.23 3.22
C PHE A 103 2.09 5.00 3.80
N LYS A 104 1.63 4.65 5.00
CA LYS A 104 0.57 5.41 5.67
C LYS A 104 0.99 6.86 5.97
N GLU A 105 2.20 7.06 6.48
CA GLU A 105 2.73 8.40 6.80
C GLU A 105 2.84 9.24 5.54
N PHE A 106 3.33 8.66 4.44
CA PHE A 106 3.29 9.27 3.11
C PHE A 106 1.86 9.62 2.69
N CYS A 107 0.90 8.72 2.90
CA CYS A 107 -0.50 8.97 2.59
C CYS A 107 -1.16 10.05 3.48
N ASP A 108 -0.50 10.54 4.53
CA ASP A 108 -1.00 11.69 5.31
C ASP A 108 -0.64 13.04 4.66
N ASP A 109 0.27 13.06 3.71
CA ASP A 109 0.66 14.24 2.94
C ASP A 109 0.18 14.13 1.48
N SER A 110 -0.98 14.72 1.19
CA SER A 110 -1.57 14.70 -0.16
C SER A 110 -0.72 15.41 -1.21
N GLU A 111 0.07 16.43 -0.83
CA GLU A 111 0.93 17.13 -1.81
C GLU A 111 2.06 16.21 -2.25
N SER A 112 2.69 15.52 -1.30
CA SER A 112 3.69 14.49 -1.58
C SER A 112 3.10 13.33 -2.38
N MET A 113 1.85 12.94 -2.08
CA MET A 113 1.14 11.91 -2.87
C MET A 113 0.97 12.32 -4.32
N ILE A 114 0.48 13.54 -4.59
CA ILE A 114 0.26 14.05 -5.95
C ILE A 114 1.59 14.13 -6.72
N ASP A 115 2.66 14.65 -6.09
CA ASP A 115 3.99 14.70 -6.72
C ASP A 115 4.48 13.31 -7.14
N LEU A 116 4.41 12.34 -6.23
CA LEU A 116 4.84 10.97 -6.52
C LEU A 116 3.95 10.32 -7.59
N PHE A 117 2.63 10.49 -7.45
CA PHE A 117 1.64 9.90 -8.35
C PHE A 117 1.73 10.45 -9.78
N SER A 118 2.26 11.67 -9.98
CA SER A 118 2.55 12.20 -11.32
C SER A 118 3.55 11.36 -12.14
N ARG A 119 4.29 10.46 -11.46
CA ARG A 119 5.25 9.54 -12.07
C ARG A 119 4.71 8.10 -12.17
N ALA A 120 3.46 7.86 -11.73
CA ALA A 120 2.83 6.55 -11.78
C ALA A 120 2.45 6.12 -13.19
N GLU A 121 2.78 4.88 -13.52
CA GLU A 121 2.34 4.23 -14.75
C GLU A 121 0.99 3.55 -14.49
N LEU A 122 0.11 3.66 -15.48
CA LEU A 122 -1.18 2.99 -15.50
C LEU A 122 -0.94 1.54 -15.97
N ASP A 123 -1.34 0.57 -15.15
CA ASP A 123 -1.14 -0.87 -15.41
C ASP A 123 -2.20 -1.43 -16.38
#